data_AF-A0A3M7HVS6-F1
#
_entry.id   AF-A0A3M7HVS6-F1
#
_cell.length_a   1.000
_cell.length_b   1.000
_cell.length_c   1.000
_cell.angle_alpha   90.00
_cell.angle_beta   90.00
_cell.angle_gamma   90.00
#
_symmetry.space_group_name_H-M   'P 1'
#
loop_
_entity.id
_entity.type
_entity.pdbx_description
1 polymer ?
#
loop_
_entity_poly.entity_id
_entity_poly.type
_entity_poly.pdbx_seq_one_letter_code
_entity_poly.pdbx_strand_id
1 'polypeptide(L)'
;MSTIASPRPSISLSSRRTSTSTDNTTRSTSTSRPAGPGAGNVRRNRAALRDYYGLKDAAPADARDTQAVEAEKESELDKADFDPEAYVHSLLASDGLEGVLRIETCLVGDIRSLDGEKKALVYDNYSKLIAATDTIRSMREKMDPLTQTSTLTNDIGQIAERAAGLSSQLRNQETDPSRTSQQQTVRWVLDTPNRLRKLVRDDKRDAAEAEWDEVSALLDKWQSAKGTAKVRTACLGALGKDTGG
;
A
#
# COMPACT_ATOMS: atom_id res chain seq x y z
N MET A 1 2.36 52.60 48.62
CA MET A 1 3.04 51.30 48.81
C MET A 1 3.28 50.72 47.43
N SER A 2 4.53 50.81 46.97
CA SER A 2 4.95 50.35 45.64
C SER A 2 5.42 48.91 45.73
N THR A 3 4.99 48.03 44.83
CA THR A 3 5.62 46.73 44.60
C THR A 3 6.03 46.64 43.14
N ILE A 4 7.34 46.59 42.96
CA ILE A 4 8.10 46.53 41.72
C ILE A 4 8.03 45.09 41.18
N ALA A 5 7.52 44.93 39.96
CA ALA A 5 7.63 43.68 39.20
C ALA A 5 8.88 43.76 38.32
N SER A 6 9.88 42.95 38.63
CA SER A 6 11.12 42.83 37.86
C SER A 6 10.94 41.91 36.63
N PRO A 7 11.36 42.32 35.42
CA PRO A 7 11.30 41.47 34.23
C PRO A 7 12.52 40.55 34.11
N ARG A 8 12.28 39.31 33.66
CA ARG A 8 13.29 38.29 33.32
C ARG A 8 14.30 38.82 32.27
N PRO A 9 15.61 38.51 32.39
CA PRO A 9 16.57 38.83 31.34
C PRO A 9 16.49 37.81 30.19
N SER A 10 16.19 38.32 28.99
CA SER A 10 16.40 37.66 27.72
C SER A 10 17.84 37.90 27.25
N ILE A 11 18.64 36.84 27.22
CA ILE A 11 19.95 36.84 26.55
C ILE A 11 19.81 36.20 25.18
N SER A 12 19.85 37.05 24.16
CA SER A 12 20.11 36.70 22.77
C SER A 12 21.49 37.26 22.39
N LEU A 13 22.03 36.78 21.26
CA LEU A 13 23.35 37.02 20.64
C LEU A 13 24.46 36.04 21.12
N SER A 14 25.26 35.39 20.26
CA SER A 14 25.38 35.47 18.81
C SER A 14 26.07 34.21 18.25
N SER A 15 25.82 34.00 16.97
CA SER A 15 26.29 32.94 16.10
C SER A 15 27.79 33.06 15.77
N ARG A 16 28.52 31.92 15.77
CA ARG A 16 29.49 31.59 14.71
C ARG A 16 29.74 30.08 14.63
N ARG A 17 29.63 29.61 13.39
CA ARG A 17 29.62 28.24 12.86
C ARG A 17 31.02 27.63 12.79
N THR A 18 31.11 26.29 12.90
CA THR A 18 31.65 25.33 11.89
C THR A 18 31.11 23.94 12.25
N SER A 19 30.14 23.37 11.52
CA SER A 19 30.34 22.38 10.43
C SER A 19 31.31 21.25 10.85
N THR A 20 30.93 19.96 10.92
CA THR A 20 30.31 19.16 9.84
C THR A 20 29.41 18.03 10.35
N SER A 21 28.27 17.91 9.67
CA SER A 21 27.26 16.86 9.71
C SER A 21 27.74 15.58 8.99
N THR A 22 27.14 14.43 9.31
CA THR A 22 26.36 13.68 8.30
C THR A 22 25.35 12.80 9.00
N ASP A 23 24.15 13.34 9.09
CA ASP A 23 22.90 12.60 9.19
C ASP A 23 22.65 11.93 7.83
N ASN A 24 22.11 10.71 7.82
CA ASN A 24 21.41 10.23 6.63
C ASN A 24 20.35 9.19 7.01
N THR A 25 19.18 9.71 7.37
CA THR A 25 17.90 9.05 7.17
C THR A 25 17.68 8.75 5.69
N THR A 26 17.51 7.48 5.30
CA THR A 26 16.71 7.12 4.11
C THR A 26 15.88 5.85 4.33
N ARG A 27 14.57 6.10 4.41
CA ARG A 27 13.40 5.36 3.92
C ARG A 27 13.64 4.12 3.03
N SER A 28 12.85 3.09 3.30
CA SER A 28 12.75 1.81 2.58
C SER A 28 12.38 1.90 1.10
N THR A 29 12.98 1.01 0.30
CA THR A 29 12.43 0.48 -0.97
C THR A 29 12.85 -0.99 -1.15
N SER A 30 11.91 -1.80 -1.62
CA SER A 30 12.00 -3.24 -1.85
C SER A 30 12.76 -3.63 -3.12
N THR A 31 13.28 -4.86 -3.11
CA THR A 31 13.75 -5.68 -4.25
C THR A 31 15.08 -5.27 -4.91
N SER A 32 16.16 -5.88 -4.42
CA SER A 32 17.17 -6.55 -5.25
C SER A 32 18.04 -7.46 -4.35
N ARG A 33 18.27 -8.70 -4.80
CA ARG A 33 19.21 -9.65 -4.16
C ARG A 33 20.62 -9.04 -4.18
N PRO A 34 21.41 -9.25 -3.12
CA PRO A 34 22.82 -9.53 -3.28
C PRO A 34 23.18 -10.89 -2.67
N ALA A 35 24.03 -11.62 -3.39
CA ALA A 35 24.58 -12.89 -2.98
C ALA A 35 25.74 -12.68 -1.97
N GLY A 36 25.68 -13.37 -0.82
CA GLY A 36 26.81 -13.71 0.08
C GLY A 36 27.49 -12.55 0.85
N PRO A 37 27.78 -12.65 2.17
CA PRO A 37 28.09 -13.86 2.93
C PRO A 37 27.13 -14.03 4.13
N GLY A 38 25.93 -14.57 3.89
CA GLY A 38 24.85 -14.62 4.89
C GLY A 38 24.74 -15.91 5.72
N ALA A 39 25.56 -16.92 5.45
CA ALA A 39 25.38 -18.24 6.08
C ALA A 39 25.71 -18.24 7.59
N GLY A 40 26.63 -17.38 8.05
CA GLY A 40 27.06 -17.33 9.45
C GLY A 40 26.05 -16.68 10.39
N ASN A 41 25.46 -15.53 10.01
CA ASN A 41 24.51 -14.81 10.87
C ASN A 41 23.17 -15.53 10.99
N VAL A 42 22.67 -16.13 9.92
CA VAL A 42 21.40 -16.89 9.96
C VAL A 42 21.56 -18.16 10.80
N ARG A 43 22.72 -18.83 10.73
CA ARG A 43 23.01 -20.00 11.57
C ARG A 43 23.21 -19.63 13.04
N ARG A 44 23.86 -18.49 13.34
CA ARG A 44 24.01 -17.97 14.71
C ARG A 44 22.68 -17.57 15.33
N ASN A 45 21.82 -16.84 14.62
CA ASN A 45 20.48 -16.50 15.11
C ASN A 45 19.59 -17.74 15.27
N ARG A 46 19.70 -18.72 14.37
CA ARG A 46 18.96 -19.98 14.51
C ARG A 46 19.46 -20.82 15.69
N ALA A 47 20.75 -20.79 15.99
CA ALA A 47 21.32 -21.46 17.16
C ALA A 47 20.83 -20.80 18.46
N ALA A 48 20.94 -19.48 18.57
CA ALA A 48 20.46 -18.72 19.72
C ALA A 48 18.97 -18.94 19.99
N LEU A 49 18.15 -18.99 18.94
CA LEU A 49 16.71 -19.29 19.07
C LEU A 49 16.47 -20.75 19.52
N ARG A 50 17.27 -21.71 19.07
CA ARG A 50 17.13 -23.12 19.49
C ARG A 50 17.52 -23.32 20.95
N ASP A 51 18.54 -22.60 21.42
CA ASP A 51 18.96 -22.61 22.81
C ASP A 51 17.90 -21.92 23.70
N TYR A 52 17.30 -20.81 23.25
CA TYR A 52 16.21 -20.11 23.96
C TYR A 52 14.94 -20.95 24.14
N TYR A 53 14.59 -21.77 23.13
CA TYR A 53 13.40 -22.64 23.19
C TYR A 53 13.71 -24.07 23.66
N GLY A 54 14.92 -24.35 24.15
CA GLY A 54 15.29 -25.68 24.66
C GLY A 54 15.21 -26.82 23.62
N LEU A 55 15.30 -26.50 22.32
CA LEU A 55 15.07 -27.45 21.22
C LEU A 55 16.28 -28.38 20.94
N LYS A 56 17.21 -28.48 21.89
CA LYS A 56 18.49 -29.19 21.74
C LYS A 56 18.45 -30.63 22.26
N ASP A 57 17.38 -31.03 22.95
CA ASP A 57 17.22 -32.38 23.52
C ASP A 57 16.68 -33.44 22.54
N ALA A 58 16.49 -33.11 21.25
CA ALA A 58 15.88 -34.02 20.26
C ALA A 58 16.87 -34.73 19.32
N ALA A 59 18.17 -34.80 19.65
CA ALA A 59 19.15 -35.58 18.90
C ALA A 59 20.00 -36.43 19.87
N PRO A 60 20.25 -37.72 19.58
CA PRO A 60 20.93 -38.60 20.51
C PRO A 60 22.41 -38.26 20.62
N ALA A 61 22.92 -38.53 21.81
CA ALA A 61 24.24 -38.24 22.35
C ALA A 61 25.42 -38.51 21.41
N ASP A 62 26.35 -37.56 21.34
CA ASP A 62 27.77 -37.85 21.50
C ASP A 62 28.54 -36.62 21.99
N ALA A 63 29.28 -36.86 23.06
CA ALA A 63 30.21 -36.03 23.83
C ALA A 63 30.55 -34.63 23.29
N ARG A 64 30.18 -33.61 24.07
CA ARG A 64 31.04 -32.44 24.36
C ARG A 64 30.56 -31.77 25.63
N ASP A 65 31.31 -32.07 26.69
CA ASP A 65 31.65 -31.15 27.78
C ASP A 65 30.52 -30.22 28.22
N THR A 66 29.68 -30.73 29.11
CA THR A 66 29.04 -29.91 30.13
C THR A 66 30.13 -29.35 31.03
N GLN A 67 30.87 -28.36 30.53
CA GLN A 67 31.33 -27.30 31.42
C GLN A 67 30.05 -26.74 32.02
N ALA A 68 29.81 -27.16 33.25
CA ALA A 68 28.89 -26.52 34.15
C ALA A 68 29.02 -25.02 33.88
N VAL A 69 27.90 -24.43 33.46
CA VAL A 69 27.55 -23.06 33.79
C VAL A 69 28.20 -22.80 35.14
N GLU A 70 29.28 -22.03 35.15
CA GLU A 70 29.71 -21.36 36.37
C GLU A 70 28.44 -20.65 36.80
N ALA A 71 27.75 -21.23 37.77
CA ALA A 71 26.88 -20.48 38.62
C ALA A 71 27.76 -19.30 39.00
N GLU A 72 27.41 -18.12 38.47
CA GLU A 72 27.89 -16.87 39.03
C GLU A 72 27.79 -17.10 40.52
N LYS A 73 28.93 -17.19 41.20
CA LYS A 73 28.91 -17.27 42.66
C LYS A 73 28.22 -15.98 43.05
N GLU A 74 26.93 -16.07 43.34
CA GLU A 74 26.13 -14.97 43.83
C GLU A 74 27.03 -14.26 44.84
N SER A 75 27.31 -12.99 44.58
CA SER A 75 28.23 -12.23 45.42
C SER A 75 27.78 -12.43 46.86
N GLU A 76 28.69 -12.52 47.82
CA GLU A 76 28.25 -12.73 49.21
C GLU A 76 27.32 -11.62 49.70
N LEU A 77 27.40 -10.46 49.03
CA LEU A 77 26.56 -9.27 49.16
C LEU A 77 25.13 -9.43 48.58
N ASP A 78 24.91 -10.39 47.67
CA ASP A 78 23.64 -10.61 46.97
C ASP A 78 22.79 -11.73 47.63
N LYS A 79 23.30 -12.37 48.68
CA LYS A 79 22.59 -13.41 49.43
C LYS A 79 21.35 -12.82 50.12
N ALA A 80 20.22 -13.54 50.07
CA ALA A 80 18.96 -13.07 50.66
C ALA A 80 19.03 -12.82 52.19
N ASP A 81 19.88 -13.56 52.89
CA ASP A 81 20.12 -13.44 54.34
C ASP A 81 21.39 -12.61 54.66
N PHE A 82 21.75 -11.65 53.81
CA PHE A 82 22.95 -10.83 53.99
C PHE A 82 22.89 -10.00 55.29
N ASP A 83 23.84 -10.25 56.21
CA ASP A 83 24.05 -9.44 57.41
C ASP A 83 25.26 -8.52 57.23
N PRO A 84 25.05 -7.18 57.13
CA PRO A 84 26.13 -6.25 56.88
C PRO A 84 27.14 -6.18 58.04
N GLU A 85 26.68 -6.31 59.28
CA GLU A 85 27.55 -6.17 60.45
C GLU A 85 28.48 -7.37 60.59
N ALA A 86 27.95 -8.60 60.46
CA ALA A 86 28.76 -9.82 60.44
C ALA A 86 29.76 -9.83 59.28
N TYR A 87 29.36 -9.36 58.09
CA TYR A 87 30.24 -9.24 56.93
C TYR A 87 31.41 -8.28 57.19
N VAL A 88 31.12 -7.07 57.68
CA VAL A 88 32.17 -6.07 58.01
C VAL A 88 33.08 -6.60 59.12
N HIS A 89 32.55 -7.25 60.15
CA HIS A 89 33.36 -7.86 61.20
C HIS A 89 34.29 -8.94 60.67
N SER A 90 33.81 -9.81 59.78
CA SER A 90 34.64 -10.84 59.14
C SER A 90 35.72 -10.22 58.24
N LEU A 91 35.39 -9.13 57.54
CA LEU A 91 36.30 -8.44 56.63
C LEU A 91 37.42 -7.70 57.39
N LEU A 92 37.09 -7.03 58.48
CA LEU A 92 38.08 -6.37 59.35
C LEU A 92 38.96 -7.38 60.11
N ALA A 93 38.49 -8.61 60.30
CA ALA A 93 39.25 -9.68 60.93
C ALA A 93 40.19 -10.40 59.94
N SER A 94 39.83 -10.49 58.66
CA SER A 94 40.63 -11.18 57.64
C SER A 94 41.62 -10.26 56.91
N ASP A 95 41.20 -9.02 56.62
CA ASP A 95 41.92 -8.13 55.70
C ASP A 95 42.58 -6.95 56.43
N GLY A 96 43.70 -6.50 55.90
CA GLY A 96 44.36 -5.27 56.35
C GLY A 96 43.69 -4.01 55.79
N LEU A 97 44.07 -2.84 56.33
CA LEU A 97 43.52 -1.52 55.95
C LEU A 97 43.52 -1.25 54.44
N GLU A 98 44.58 -1.65 53.72
CA GLU A 98 44.68 -1.50 52.26
C GLU A 98 43.62 -2.31 51.52
N GLY A 99 43.34 -3.54 51.98
CA GLY A 99 42.28 -4.39 51.42
C GLY A 99 40.90 -3.78 51.62
N VAL A 100 40.64 -3.27 52.84
CA VAL A 100 39.39 -2.59 53.19
C VAL A 100 39.15 -1.35 52.31
N LEU A 101 40.17 -0.50 52.12
CA LEU A 101 40.06 0.69 51.25
C LEU A 101 39.83 0.33 49.77
N ARG A 102 40.43 -0.78 49.31
CA ARG A 102 40.21 -1.26 47.95
C ARG A 102 38.78 -1.74 47.75
N ILE A 103 38.23 -2.47 48.73
CA ILE A 103 36.84 -2.94 48.72
C ILE A 103 35.88 -1.75 48.80
N GLU A 104 36.15 -0.75 49.64
CA GLU A 104 35.36 0.48 49.71
C GLU A 104 35.33 1.18 48.35
N THR A 105 36.49 1.35 47.71
CA THR A 105 36.58 2.02 46.39
C THR A 105 35.82 1.23 45.32
N CYS A 106 35.89 -0.10 45.37
CA CYS A 106 35.11 -0.99 44.49
C CYS A 106 33.61 -0.82 44.71
N LEU A 107 33.16 -0.94 45.96
CA LEU A 107 31.75 -0.82 46.35
C LEU A 107 31.16 0.54 45.98
N VAL A 108 31.92 1.63 46.17
CA VAL A 108 31.51 2.97 45.73
C VAL A 108 31.40 3.05 44.20
N GLY A 109 32.25 2.34 43.47
CA GLY A 109 32.13 2.15 42.02
C GLY A 109 30.85 1.41 41.65
N ASP A 110 30.59 0.28 42.29
CA ASP A 110 29.44 -0.58 42.04
C ASP A 110 28.12 0.15 42.35
N ILE A 111 28.05 0.90 43.46
CA ILE A 111 26.89 1.75 43.81
C ILE A 111 26.59 2.75 42.69
N ARG A 112 27.63 3.38 42.11
CA ARG A 112 27.44 4.34 41.02
C ARG A 112 27.04 3.65 39.71
N SER A 113 27.58 2.46 39.43
CA SER A 113 27.19 1.66 38.26
C SER A 113 25.73 1.24 38.37
N LEU A 114 25.34 0.66 39.50
CA LEU A 114 23.98 0.21 39.77
C LEU A 114 22.96 1.36 39.73
N ASP A 115 23.31 2.55 40.22
CA ASP A 115 22.46 3.74 40.06
C ASP A 115 22.32 4.15 38.59
N GLY A 116 23.40 4.06 37.80
CA GLY A 116 23.39 4.26 36.35
C GLY A 116 22.49 3.25 35.63
N GLU A 117 22.62 1.96 35.94
CA GLU A 117 21.81 0.88 35.37
C GLU A 117 20.34 1.01 35.74
N LYS A 118 20.03 1.33 37.01
CA LYS A 118 18.66 1.63 37.46
C LYS A 118 18.06 2.77 36.65
N LYS A 119 18.79 3.86 36.46
CA LYS A 119 18.33 4.99 35.63
C LYS A 119 18.11 4.55 34.19
N ALA A 120 19.05 3.81 33.60
CA ALA A 120 18.95 3.30 32.24
C ALA A 120 17.70 2.41 32.05
N LEU A 121 17.41 1.51 32.99
CA LEU A 121 16.21 0.68 32.98
C LEU A 121 14.93 1.51 33.05
N VAL A 122 14.91 2.55 33.89
CA VAL A 122 13.77 3.45 34.01
C VAL A 122 13.55 4.22 32.69
N TYR A 123 14.60 4.73 32.05
CA TYR A 123 14.49 5.41 30.76
C TYR A 123 14.06 4.47 29.63
N ASP A 124 14.60 3.25 29.60
CA ASP A 124 14.20 2.24 28.63
C ASP A 124 12.72 1.86 28.81
N ASN A 125 12.27 1.64 30.04
CA ASN A 125 10.88 1.33 30.33
C ASN A 125 9.93 2.48 29.94
N TYR A 126 10.25 3.71 30.34
CA TYR A 126 9.43 4.87 29.98
C TYR A 126 9.43 5.13 28.47
N SER A 127 10.58 5.02 27.80
CA SER A 127 10.65 5.19 26.34
C SER A 127 9.84 4.12 25.61
N LYS A 128 9.87 2.86 26.07
CA LYS A 128 9.03 1.78 25.55
C LYS A 128 7.53 2.05 25.78
N LEU A 129 7.15 2.53 26.96
CA LEU A 129 5.76 2.86 27.28
C LEU A 129 5.24 4.01 26.42
N ILE A 130 6.06 5.06 26.23
CA ILE A 130 5.75 6.18 25.35
C ILE A 130 5.60 5.68 23.91
N ALA A 131 6.56 4.89 23.40
CA ALA A 131 6.50 4.33 22.05
C ALA A 131 5.26 3.43 21.84
N ALA A 132 4.89 2.62 22.83
CA ALA A 132 3.67 1.82 22.79
C ALA A 132 2.42 2.71 22.75
N THR A 133 2.39 3.77 23.56
CA THR A 133 1.27 4.72 23.59
C THR A 133 1.14 5.49 22.28
N ASP A 134 2.25 5.90 21.67
CA ASP A 134 2.26 6.54 20.35
C ASP A 134 1.83 5.57 19.24
N THR A 135 2.21 4.29 19.36
CA THR A 135 1.74 3.24 18.44
C THR A 135 0.23 3.06 18.55
N ILE A 136 -0.32 3.03 19.77
CA ILE A 136 -1.77 2.97 20.00
C ILE A 136 -2.46 4.20 19.41
N ARG A 137 -1.90 5.40 19.59
CA ARG A 137 -2.44 6.64 18.99
C ARG A 137 -2.45 6.57 17.47
N SER A 138 -1.33 6.18 16.84
CA SER A 138 -1.24 6.03 15.38
C SER A 138 -2.17 4.95 14.84
N MET A 139 -2.31 3.82 15.56
CA MET A 139 -3.29 2.79 15.21
C MET A 139 -4.71 3.34 15.28
N ARG A 140 -5.06 4.11 16.30
CA ARG A 140 -6.39 4.72 16.45
C ARG A 140 -6.69 5.73 15.34
N GLU A 141 -5.74 6.57 14.96
CA GLU A 141 -5.90 7.52 13.85
C GLU A 141 -6.06 6.80 12.51
N LYS A 142 -5.25 5.76 12.25
CA LYS A 142 -5.35 4.96 11.02
C LYS A 142 -6.59 4.08 10.95
N MET A 143 -7.07 3.62 12.09
CA MET A 143 -8.27 2.79 12.21
C MET A 143 -9.55 3.59 12.38
N ASP A 144 -9.52 4.93 12.48
CA ASP A 144 -10.73 5.75 12.56
C ASP A 144 -11.54 5.57 11.26
N PRO A 145 -12.57 4.70 11.28
CA PRO A 145 -13.16 4.18 10.05
C PRO A 145 -13.96 5.26 9.34
N LEU A 146 -14.31 6.35 10.03
CA LEU A 146 -15.10 7.45 9.51
C LEU A 146 -14.42 8.20 8.36
N THR A 147 -13.08 8.29 8.34
CA THR A 147 -12.37 9.04 7.29
C THR A 147 -12.18 8.22 6.01
N GLN A 148 -11.83 6.93 6.12
CA GLN A 148 -11.59 6.07 4.95
C GLN A 148 -12.88 5.52 4.34
N THR A 149 -13.90 5.24 5.15
CA THR A 149 -15.19 4.80 4.61
C THR A 149 -15.94 5.94 3.94
N SER A 150 -15.85 7.17 4.47
CA SER A 150 -16.48 8.33 3.84
C SER A 150 -15.89 8.64 2.47
N THR A 151 -14.56 8.54 2.30
CA THR A 151 -13.93 8.68 0.97
C THR A 151 -14.39 7.58 0.01
N LEU A 152 -14.44 6.33 0.45
CA LEU A 152 -14.92 5.22 -0.40
C LEU A 152 -16.39 5.39 -0.79
N THR A 153 -17.26 5.82 0.14
CA THR A 153 -18.68 6.08 -0.19
C THR A 153 -18.85 7.25 -1.16
N ASN A 154 -18.02 8.29 -1.06
CA ASN A 154 -18.02 9.41 -1.99
C ASN A 154 -17.53 8.96 -3.38
N ASP A 155 -16.45 8.19 -3.45
CA ASP A 155 -15.91 7.66 -4.70
C ASP A 155 -16.92 6.72 -5.39
N ILE A 156 -17.57 5.84 -4.63
CA ILE A 156 -18.65 4.98 -5.14
C ILE A 156 -19.82 5.83 -5.66
N GLY A 157 -20.19 6.90 -4.94
CA GLY A 157 -21.21 7.86 -5.38
C GLY A 157 -20.86 8.53 -6.71
N GLN A 158 -19.63 9.04 -6.85
CA GLN A 158 -19.15 9.66 -8.09
C GLN A 158 -19.08 8.66 -9.26
N ILE A 159 -18.67 7.42 -9.00
CA ILE A 159 -18.66 6.36 -10.02
C ILE A 159 -20.10 6.05 -10.45
N ALA A 160 -21.04 5.92 -9.51
CA ALA A 160 -22.45 5.66 -9.81
C ALA A 160 -23.07 6.80 -10.63
N GLU A 161 -22.79 8.06 -10.28
CA GLU A 161 -23.27 9.22 -11.03
C GLU A 161 -22.69 9.26 -12.46
N ARG A 162 -21.38 9.03 -12.61
CA ARG A 162 -20.74 8.97 -13.94
C ARG A 162 -21.27 7.81 -14.77
N ALA A 163 -21.48 6.64 -14.17
CA ALA A 163 -22.04 5.48 -14.86
C ALA A 163 -23.50 5.71 -15.29
N ALA A 164 -24.31 6.33 -14.43
CA ALA A 164 -25.67 6.74 -14.76
C ALA A 164 -25.67 7.75 -15.93
N GLY A 165 -24.79 8.76 -15.86
CA GLY A 165 -24.57 9.73 -16.94
C GLY A 165 -24.22 9.04 -18.26
N LEU A 166 -23.22 8.16 -18.28
CA LEU A 166 -22.81 7.43 -19.48
C LEU A 166 -23.94 6.53 -20.03
N SER A 167 -24.66 5.83 -19.16
CA SER A 167 -25.78 4.96 -19.57
C SER A 167 -26.92 5.74 -20.22
N SER A 168 -27.23 6.94 -19.71
CA SER A 168 -28.23 7.82 -20.28
C SER A 168 -27.80 8.39 -21.63
N GLN A 169 -26.51 8.74 -21.79
CA GLN A 169 -25.96 9.19 -23.06
C GLN A 169 -26.01 8.10 -24.14
N LEU A 170 -25.61 6.87 -23.80
CA LEU A 170 -25.72 5.71 -24.69
C LEU A 170 -27.16 5.45 -25.10
N ARG A 171 -28.10 5.47 -24.14
CA ARG A 171 -29.52 5.27 -24.45
C ARG A 171 -30.07 6.36 -25.38
N ASN A 172 -29.71 7.63 -25.13
CA ASN A 172 -30.11 8.73 -25.99
C ASN A 172 -29.53 8.58 -27.42
N GLN A 173 -28.31 8.08 -27.55
CA GLN A 173 -27.67 7.81 -28.84
C GLN A 173 -28.32 6.65 -29.62
N GLU A 174 -28.84 5.63 -28.93
CA GLU A 174 -29.61 4.55 -29.56
C GLU A 174 -31.02 4.99 -29.97
N THR A 175 -31.66 5.86 -29.18
CA THR A 175 -33.00 6.37 -29.47
C THR A 175 -33.04 7.56 -30.42
N ASP A 176 -31.90 7.97 -30.97
CA ASP A 176 -31.80 9.14 -31.83
C ASP A 176 -32.76 8.99 -33.03
N PRO A 177 -33.89 9.73 -33.07
CA PRO A 177 -34.98 9.47 -34.02
C PRO A 177 -34.57 9.75 -35.46
N SER A 178 -33.55 10.60 -35.64
CA SER A 178 -32.92 10.85 -36.93
C SER A 178 -32.23 9.61 -37.48
N ARG A 179 -31.56 8.83 -36.62
CA ARG A 179 -30.80 7.64 -37.01
C ARG A 179 -31.72 6.46 -37.34
N THR A 180 -32.80 6.29 -36.58
CA THR A 180 -33.82 5.27 -36.87
C THR A 180 -34.58 5.59 -38.17
N SER A 181 -34.91 6.86 -38.42
CA SER A 181 -35.54 7.30 -39.66
C SER A 181 -34.62 7.06 -40.88
N GLN A 182 -33.33 7.42 -40.77
CA GLN A 182 -32.33 7.15 -41.81
C GLN A 182 -32.17 5.64 -42.08
N GLN A 183 -32.16 4.81 -41.04
CA GLN A 183 -32.11 3.35 -41.19
C GLN A 183 -33.35 2.79 -41.90
N GLN A 184 -34.54 3.34 -41.63
CA GLN A 184 -35.77 2.95 -42.33
C GLN A 184 -35.72 3.33 -43.82
N THR A 185 -35.24 4.53 -44.15
CA THR A 185 -35.06 4.95 -45.55
C THR A 185 -34.07 4.05 -46.29
N VAL A 186 -32.94 3.71 -45.65
CA VAL A 186 -31.97 2.77 -46.23
C VAL A 186 -32.58 1.37 -46.41
N ARG A 187 -33.32 0.88 -45.42
CA ARG A 187 -34.01 -0.42 -45.50
C ARG A 187 -35.04 -0.45 -46.62
N TRP A 188 -35.76 0.65 -46.84
CA TRP A 188 -36.73 0.80 -47.93
C TRP A 188 -36.05 0.75 -49.30
N VAL A 189 -34.93 1.47 -49.48
CA VAL A 189 -34.13 1.44 -50.73
C VAL A 189 -33.52 0.06 -51.01
N LEU A 190 -33.15 -0.69 -49.97
CA LEU A 190 -32.61 -2.04 -50.13
C LEU A 190 -33.67 -3.08 -50.50
N ASP A 191 -34.94 -2.84 -50.18
CA ASP A 191 -36.05 -3.75 -50.53
C ASP A 191 -36.68 -3.46 -51.90
N THR A 192 -36.33 -2.34 -52.53
CA THR A 192 -36.73 -1.98 -53.90
C THR A 192 -36.63 -3.11 -54.93
N PRO A 193 -35.54 -3.91 -55.05
CA PRO A 193 -35.48 -4.98 -56.05
C PRO A 193 -36.55 -6.06 -55.85
N ASN A 194 -36.97 -6.35 -54.61
CA ASN A 194 -38.05 -7.29 -54.34
C ASN A 194 -39.42 -6.70 -54.72
N ARG A 195 -39.63 -5.41 -54.42
CA ARG A 195 -40.85 -4.68 -54.80
C ARG A 195 -41.01 -4.57 -56.32
N LEU A 196 -39.94 -4.23 -57.04
CA LEU A 196 -39.92 -4.18 -58.50
C LEU A 196 -40.24 -5.55 -59.11
N ARG A 197 -39.65 -6.65 -58.61
CA ARG A 197 -39.99 -8.01 -59.07
C ARG A 197 -41.46 -8.36 -58.86
N LYS A 198 -42.07 -7.88 -57.78
CA LYS A 198 -43.51 -8.11 -57.50
C LYS A 198 -44.39 -7.32 -58.47
N LEU A 199 -44.08 -6.05 -58.71
CA LEU A 199 -44.84 -5.20 -59.64
C LEU A 199 -44.73 -5.66 -61.10
N VAL A 200 -43.57 -6.20 -61.51
CA VAL A 200 -43.38 -6.79 -62.83
C VAL A 200 -44.15 -8.10 -63.00
N ARG A 201 -44.35 -8.89 -61.95
CA ARG A 201 -45.22 -10.08 -61.98
C ARG A 201 -46.71 -9.72 -62.06
N ASP A 202 -47.10 -8.60 -61.46
CA ASP A 202 -48.48 -8.11 -61.45
C ASP A 202 -48.84 -7.30 -62.73
N ASP A 203 -47.98 -7.33 -63.75
CA ASP A 203 -48.07 -6.64 -65.06
C ASP A 203 -48.17 -5.10 -64.99
N LYS A 204 -47.82 -4.50 -63.84
CA LYS A 204 -47.84 -3.04 -63.60
C LYS A 204 -46.47 -2.43 -63.86
N ARG A 205 -46.04 -2.46 -65.13
CA ARG A 205 -44.72 -1.95 -65.54
C ARG A 205 -44.55 -0.46 -65.33
N ASP A 206 -45.57 0.34 -65.64
CA ASP A 206 -45.52 1.80 -65.49
C ASP A 206 -45.30 2.22 -64.02
N ALA A 207 -45.93 1.50 -63.09
CA ALA A 207 -45.74 1.74 -61.66
C ALA A 207 -44.34 1.29 -61.18
N ALA A 208 -43.77 0.24 -61.76
CA ALA A 208 -42.41 -0.21 -61.46
C ALA A 208 -41.36 0.78 -61.98
N GLU A 209 -41.57 1.41 -63.13
CA GLU A 209 -40.67 2.45 -63.65
C GLU A 209 -40.72 3.72 -62.79
N ALA A 210 -41.90 4.14 -62.33
CA ALA A 210 -42.02 5.27 -61.41
C ALA A 210 -41.32 5.03 -60.06
N GLU A 211 -41.45 3.83 -59.46
CA GLU A 211 -40.72 3.48 -58.23
C GLU A 211 -39.20 3.40 -58.46
N TRP A 212 -38.77 2.99 -59.66
CA TRP A 212 -37.35 2.97 -60.03
C TRP A 212 -36.77 4.38 -60.21
N ASP A 213 -37.51 5.31 -60.81
CA ASP A 213 -37.06 6.68 -61.01
C ASP A 213 -36.85 7.41 -59.67
N GLU A 214 -37.74 7.19 -58.70
CA GLU A 214 -37.58 7.75 -57.35
C GLU A 214 -36.36 7.16 -56.62
N VAL A 215 -36.16 5.84 -56.72
CA VAL A 215 -35.06 5.14 -56.04
C VAL A 215 -33.72 5.39 -56.73
N SER A 216 -33.69 5.51 -58.06
CA SER A 216 -32.47 5.82 -58.81
C SER A 216 -31.95 7.22 -58.50
N ALA A 217 -32.83 8.22 -58.37
CA ALA A 217 -32.48 9.56 -57.91
C ALA A 217 -31.89 9.58 -56.48
N LEU A 218 -32.36 8.69 -55.59
CA LEU A 218 -31.79 8.50 -54.25
C LEU A 218 -30.44 7.76 -54.30
N LEU A 219 -30.29 6.74 -55.14
CA LEU A 219 -29.05 5.99 -55.34
C LEU A 219 -27.95 6.85 -55.98
N ASP A 220 -28.30 7.81 -56.83
CA ASP A 220 -27.36 8.77 -57.43
C ASP A 220 -26.83 9.76 -56.39
N LYS A 221 -27.71 10.24 -55.49
CA LYS A 221 -27.28 11.02 -54.32
C LYS A 221 -26.39 10.20 -53.38
N TRP A 222 -26.51 8.87 -53.38
CA TRP A 222 -25.73 7.93 -52.56
C TRP A 222 -24.65 7.19 -53.36
N GLN A 223 -24.24 7.70 -54.53
CA GLN A 223 -23.25 7.08 -55.44
C GLN A 223 -21.92 6.71 -54.74
N SER A 224 -21.52 7.44 -53.71
CA SER A 224 -20.29 7.20 -52.93
C SER A 224 -20.44 6.16 -51.80
N ALA A 225 -21.66 5.68 -51.51
CA ALA A 225 -21.92 4.71 -50.46
C ALA A 225 -21.69 3.27 -50.95
N LYS A 226 -21.02 2.46 -50.13
CA LYS A 226 -20.67 1.07 -50.47
C LYS A 226 -21.94 0.22 -50.63
N GLY A 227 -22.14 -0.38 -51.81
CA GLY A 227 -23.21 -1.34 -52.08
C GLY A 227 -24.38 -0.83 -52.93
N THR A 228 -24.48 0.48 -53.18
CA THR A 228 -25.52 1.08 -54.03
C THR A 228 -25.46 0.58 -55.48
N ALA A 229 -24.26 0.32 -56.00
CA ALA A 229 -24.06 -0.29 -57.32
C ALA A 229 -24.65 -1.72 -57.43
N LYS A 230 -24.62 -2.50 -56.35
CA LYS A 230 -25.21 -3.86 -56.32
C LYS A 230 -26.74 -3.81 -56.32
N VAL A 231 -27.31 -2.82 -55.65
CA VAL A 231 -28.77 -2.60 -55.63
C VAL A 231 -29.24 -2.11 -57.00
N ARG A 232 -28.48 -1.18 -57.62
CA ARG A 232 -28.77 -0.66 -58.96
C ARG A 232 -28.82 -1.79 -60.01
N THR A 233 -27.83 -2.67 -60.00
CA THR A 233 -27.79 -3.85 -60.90
C THR A 233 -28.92 -4.85 -60.61
N ALA A 234 -29.26 -5.10 -59.35
CA ALA A 234 -30.37 -5.98 -58.97
C ALA A 234 -31.75 -5.43 -59.39
N CYS A 235 -31.94 -4.11 -59.38
CA CYS A 235 -33.16 -3.46 -59.83
C CYS A 235 -33.27 -3.42 -61.36
N LEU A 236 -32.17 -3.15 -62.08
CA LEU A 236 -32.16 -3.21 -63.55
C LEU A 236 -32.49 -4.63 -64.07
N GLY A 237 -31.94 -5.66 -63.43
CA GLY A 237 -32.30 -7.05 -63.72
C GLY A 237 -33.74 -7.41 -63.34
N ALA A 238 -34.38 -6.69 -62.42
CA ALA A 238 -35.79 -6.88 -62.10
C ALA A 238 -36.73 -6.24 -63.14
N LEU A 239 -36.33 -5.13 -63.77
CA LEU A 239 -37.08 -4.49 -64.86
C LEU A 239 -36.87 -5.16 -66.24
N GLY A 240 -35.94 -6.12 -66.35
CA GLY A 240 -35.61 -6.75 -67.64
C GLY A 240 -34.92 -5.80 -68.62
N LYS A 241 -34.40 -4.67 -68.13
CA LYS A 241 -33.51 -3.78 -68.90
C LYS A 241 -32.10 -4.32 -68.76
N ASP A 242 -31.79 -5.37 -69.51
CA ASP A 242 -30.43 -5.87 -69.64
C ASP A 242 -29.55 -4.76 -70.23
N THR A 243 -28.50 -4.39 -69.49
CA THR A 243 -27.33 -3.72 -70.05
C THR A 243 -26.62 -4.73 -70.96
N GLY A 244 -27.00 -4.73 -72.23
CA GLY A 244 -26.14 -5.24 -73.30
C GLY A 244 -25.09 -4.17 -73.63
N GLY A 245 -23.81 -4.52 -73.47
CA GLY A 245 -22.66 -3.72 -73.94
C GLY A 245 -21.85 -3.07 -72.84
#